data_AF-K1XYH4-F1
#
_entry.id   AF-K1XYH4-F1
#
_cell.length_a   1.000
_cell.length_b   1.000
_cell.length_c   1.000
_cell.angle_alpha   90.00
_cell.angle_beta   90.00
_cell.angle_gamma   90.00
#
_symmetry.space_group_name_H-M   'P 1'
#
loop_
_entity.id
_entity.type
_entity.pdbx_description
1 polymer ?
#
loop_
_entity_poly.entity_id
_entity_poly.type
_entity_poly.pdbx_seq_one_letter_code
_entity_poly.pdbx_strand_id
1 'polypeptide(L)'
;MSKTICPIEALGIKQIDYKDTTFLRQYITKFNKIVPRYYSNVALKNQRKLAQAIKRARYMALLPYVLNPRASAPAATKILATAPVEIASEKSEDGLI
;
A
#
# COMPACT_ATOMS: atom_id res chain seq x y z
N MET A 1 28.37 2.81 17.51
CA MET A 1 27.08 2.63 16.79
C MET A 1 26.01 2.38 17.85
N SER A 2 25.14 3.36 18.09
CA SER A 2 24.02 3.16 19.03
C SER A 2 23.10 2.06 18.49
N LYS A 3 22.72 1.12 19.35
CA LYS A 3 21.77 0.06 19.00
C LYS A 3 20.39 0.67 18.93
N THR A 4 19.98 1.13 17.75
CA THR A 4 18.60 1.54 17.50
C THR A 4 17.69 0.33 17.75
N ILE A 5 16.65 0.52 18.56
CA ILE A 5 15.70 -0.54 18.90
C ILE A 5 15.03 -1.03 17.62
N CYS A 6 15.05 -2.35 17.43
CA CYS A 6 14.51 -2.96 16.23
C CYS A 6 12.97 -2.99 16.32
N PRO A 7 12.25 -2.50 15.29
CA PRO A 7 10.79 -2.38 15.36
C PRO A 7 10.09 -3.75 15.50
N ILE A 8 10.63 -4.80 14.87
CA ILE A 8 10.08 -6.17 15.00
C ILE A 8 10.24 -6.71 16.42
N GLU A 9 11.36 -6.39 17.09
CA GLU A 9 11.60 -6.84 18.47
C GLU A 9 10.73 -6.05 19.46
N ALA A 10 10.48 -4.77 19.19
CA ALA A 10 9.56 -3.93 19.98
C ALA A 10 8.11 -4.44 19.91
N LEU A 11 7.70 -5.05 18.79
CA LEU A 11 6.39 -5.68 18.64
C LEU A 11 6.28 -7.06 19.33
N GLY A 12 7.37 -7.59 19.90
CA GLY A 12 7.36 -8.90 20.57
C GLY A 12 7.23 -10.10 19.62
N ILE A 13 7.37 -9.90 18.31
CA ILE A 13 7.18 -10.95 17.30
C ILE A 13 8.42 -11.85 17.27
N LYS A 14 8.29 -13.09 17.76
CA LYS A 14 9.40 -14.07 17.83
C LYS A 14 9.68 -14.78 16.51
N GLN A 15 8.63 -15.05 15.73
CA GLN A 15 8.70 -15.71 14.43
C GLN A 15 7.94 -14.90 13.38
N ILE A 16 8.52 -14.80 12.18
CA ILE A 16 7.94 -14.09 11.04
C ILE A 16 7.45 -15.15 10.07
N ASP A 17 6.13 -15.32 10.00
CA ASP A 17 5.50 -16.28 9.10
C ASP A 17 5.25 -15.68 7.71
N TYR A 18 5.26 -16.55 6.70
CA TYR A 18 5.02 -16.15 5.31
C TYR A 18 3.53 -15.94 4.99
N LYS A 19 2.64 -16.39 5.89
CA LYS A 19 1.18 -16.33 5.75
C LYS A 19 0.63 -14.93 6.03
N ASP A 20 1.32 -14.16 6.87
CA ASP A 20 0.90 -12.83 7.33
C ASP A 20 1.21 -11.76 6.28
N THR A 21 0.41 -11.75 5.21
CA THR A 21 0.63 -10.83 4.08
C THR A 21 0.55 -9.36 4.49
N THR A 22 -0.26 -9.01 5.48
CA THR A 22 -0.41 -7.64 6.01
C THR A 22 0.89 -7.13 6.60
N PHE A 23 1.57 -7.97 7.41
CA PHE A 23 2.86 -7.64 8.00
C PHE A 23 3.97 -7.57 6.94
N LEU A 24 4.03 -8.56 6.04
CA LEU A 24 5.08 -8.61 5.01
C LEU A 24 4.98 -7.46 4.01
N ARG A 25 3.76 -6.97 3.71
CA ARG A 25 3.55 -5.81 2.82
C ARG A 25 4.18 -4.53 3.34
N GLN A 26 4.30 -4.35 4.66
CA GLN A 26 4.94 -3.16 5.24
C GLN A 26 6.44 -3.08 4.93
N TYR A 27 7.07 -4.23 4.69
CA TYR A 27 8.51 -4.33 4.39
C TYR A 27 8.82 -4.50 2.91
N ILE A 28 7.87 -4.12 2.05
CA ILE A 28 7.99 -4.18 0.60
C ILE A 28 7.73 -2.78 0.04
N THR A 29 8.47 -2.41 -1.00
CA THR A 29 8.31 -1.13 -1.68
C THR A 29 7.10 -1.13 -2.62
N LYS A 30 6.70 0.04 -3.12
CA LYS A 30 5.67 0.18 -4.17
C LYS A 30 5.94 -0.72 -5.39
N PHE A 31 7.20 -0.97 -5.72
CA PHE A 31 7.63 -1.81 -6.84
C PHE A 31 7.71 -3.30 -6.48
N ASN A 32 7.17 -3.70 -5.34
CA ASN A 32 7.25 -5.06 -4.84
C ASN A 32 8.69 -5.55 -4.61
N LYS A 33 9.64 -4.66 -4.28
CA LYS A 33 11.02 -5.02 -3.88
C LYS A 33 11.11 -5.09 -2.35
N ILE A 34 11.95 -5.97 -1.81
CA ILE A 34 12.17 -6.07 -0.36
C ILE A 34 12.90 -4.79 0.11
N VAL A 35 12.39 -4.15 1.17
CA VAL A 35 13.02 -2.95 1.74
C VAL A 35 14.36 -3.35 2.38
N PRO A 36 15.47 -2.67 2.03
CA PRO A 36 16.77 -2.97 2.61
C PRO A 36 16.86 -2.50 4.07
N ARG A 37 17.79 -3.11 4.80
CA ARG A 37 17.92 -2.93 6.26
C ARG A 37 18.11 -1.47 6.70
N TYR A 38 18.83 -0.67 5.93
CA TYR A 38 19.17 0.71 6.31
C TYR A 38 17.96 1.65 6.31
N TYR A 39 16.89 1.31 5.60
CA TYR A 39 15.61 2.04 5.69
C TYR A 39 14.71 1.47 6.78
N SER A 40 14.65 0.14 6.93
CA SER A 40 13.73 -0.51 7.87
C SER A 40 14.22 -0.53 9.32
N ASN A 41 15.51 -0.28 9.57
CA ASN A 41 16.15 -0.35 10.89
C ASN A 41 15.92 -1.68 11.63
N VAL A 42 15.72 -2.77 10.89
CA VAL A 42 15.50 -4.11 11.44
C VAL A 42 16.83 -4.76 11.84
N ALA A 43 16.82 -5.58 12.90
CA ALA A 43 17.96 -6.41 13.28
C ALA A 43 18.41 -7.29 12.12
N LEU A 44 19.71 -7.52 11.96
CA LEU A 44 20.23 -8.37 10.87
C LEU A 44 19.61 -9.79 10.90
N LYS A 45 19.41 -10.35 12.09
CA LYS A 45 18.78 -11.67 12.28
C LYS A 45 17.33 -11.67 11.76
N ASN A 46 16.55 -10.65 12.10
CA ASN A 46 15.15 -10.54 11.70
C ASN A 46 15.01 -10.21 10.21
N GLN A 47 15.93 -9.40 9.65
CA GLN A 47 15.95 -9.10 8.21
C GLN A 47 16.16 -10.38 7.38
N ARG A 48 17.01 -11.31 7.82
CA ARG A 48 17.21 -12.61 7.14
C ARG A 48 15.94 -13.47 7.16
N LYS A 49 15.29 -13.56 8.33
CA LYS A 49 14.01 -14.28 8.50
C LYS A 49 12.90 -13.66 7.64
N LEU A 50 12.79 -12.34 7.67
CA LEU A 50 11.85 -11.56 6.86
C LEU A 50 12.05 -11.81 5.37
N ALA A 51 13.30 -11.76 4.88
CA ALA A 51 13.59 -12.03 3.47
C ALA A 51 13.22 -13.47 3.06
N GLN A 52 13.44 -14.46 3.94
CA GLN A 52 13.00 -15.84 3.69
C GLN A 52 11.48 -15.95 3.66
N ALA A 53 10.78 -15.33 4.60
CA ALA A 53 9.32 -15.32 4.66
C ALA A 53 8.71 -14.66 3.40
N ILE A 54 9.22 -13.50 2.97
CA ILE A 54 8.77 -12.83 1.76
C ILE A 54 9.01 -13.70 0.52
N LYS A 55 10.17 -14.34 0.40
CA LYS A 55 10.45 -15.26 -0.73
C LYS A 55 9.47 -16.42 -0.76
N ARG A 56 9.22 -17.08 0.39
CA ARG A 56 8.22 -18.15 0.52
C ARG A 56 6.83 -17.68 0.13
N ALA A 57 6.39 -16.52 0.63
CA ALA A 57 5.09 -15.93 0.28
C ALA A 57 4.94 -15.68 -1.23
N ARG A 58 6.02 -15.28 -1.91
CA ARG A 58 6.01 -15.09 -3.37
C ARG A 58 5.92 -16.41 -4.14
N TYR A 59 6.59 -17.47 -3.68
CA TYR A 59 6.44 -18.80 -4.29
C TYR A 59 5.00 -19.32 -4.15
N MET A 60 4.32 -18.98 -3.05
CA MET A 60 2.93 -19.34 -2.79
C MET A 60 1.91 -18.38 -3.43
N ALA A 61 2.35 -17.47 -4.31
CA ALA A 61 1.52 -16.45 -4.96
C ALA A 61 0.76 -15.50 -4.01
N LEU A 62 1.12 -15.44 -2.73
CA LEU A 62 0.52 -14.51 -1.75
C LEU A 62 0.98 -13.06 -1.95
N LEU A 63 2.18 -12.88 -2.51
CA LEU A 63 2.78 -11.58 -2.80
C LEU A 63 3.32 -11.53 -4.24
N PRO A 64 3.14 -10.40 -4.94
CA PRO A 64 3.67 -10.24 -6.30
C PRO A 64 5.19 -10.04 -6.32
N TYR A 65 5.81 -10.43 -7.43
CA TYR A 65 7.23 -10.18 -7.72
C TYR A 65 7.47 -8.80 -8.32
N VAL A 66 6.54 -8.34 -9.17
CA VAL A 66 6.70 -7.13 -9.98
C VAL A 66 5.42 -6.32 -9.90
N LEU A 67 5.54 -5.00 -9.87
CA LEU A 67 4.40 -4.12 -10.12
C LEU A 67 4.07 -4.19 -11.62
N ASN A 68 2.83 -4.48 -11.97
CA ASN A 68 2.38 -4.37 -13.36
C ASN A 68 1.95 -2.91 -13.62
N PRO A 69 2.76 -2.10 -14.33
CA PRO A 69 2.45 -0.68 -14.56
C PRO A 69 1.20 -0.49 -15.41
N ARG A 70 0.78 -1.50 -16.19
CA ARG A 70 -0.42 -1.43 -17.03
C ARG A 70 -1.70 -1.62 -16.23
N ALA A 71 -1.64 -2.33 -15.10
CA ALA A 71 -2.78 -2.50 -14.19
C ALA A 71 -2.88 -1.36 -13.17
N SER A 72 -1.87 -0.51 -13.04
CA SER A 72 -1.82 0.58 -12.04
C SER A 72 -2.40 1.90 -12.54
N ALA A 73 -3.29 1.89 -13.53
CA ALA A 73 -4.10 3.07 -13.81
C ALA A 73 -4.84 3.48 -12.52
N PRO A 74 -4.81 4.75 -12.11
CA PRO A 74 -5.61 5.22 -10.98
C PRO A 74 -7.10 5.22 -11.38
N ALA A 75 -7.74 4.05 -11.36
CA ALA A 75 -9.18 3.93 -11.39
C ALA A 75 -9.71 4.37 -10.01
N ALA A 76 -10.08 5.65 -9.92
CA ALA A 76 -10.97 6.28 -8.92
C ALA A 76 -10.38 7.57 -8.32
N THR A 77 -10.42 8.66 -9.08
CA THR A 77 -10.72 9.97 -8.48
C THR A 77 -12.23 10.00 -8.22
N LYS A 78 -12.64 9.69 -6.98
CA LYS A 78 -14.01 9.91 -6.49
C LYS A 78 -14.20 11.41 -6.22
N ILE A 79 -14.73 12.20 -7.16
CA ILE A 79 -15.65 13.37 -6.97
C ILE A 79 -16.30 13.55 -8.36
N LEU A 80 -17.59 13.28 -8.59
CA LEU A 80 -18.73 14.12 -8.22
C LEU A 80 -20.01 13.27 -8.24
N ALA A 81 -20.56 12.98 -7.06
CA ALA A 81 -21.95 12.61 -6.91
C ALA A 81 -22.66 13.82 -6.31
N THR A 82 -23.52 14.49 -7.08
CA THR A 82 -24.86 14.95 -6.68
C THR A 82 -25.50 15.54 -7.94
N ALA A 83 -26.39 14.78 -8.58
CA ALA A 83 -27.40 15.35 -9.44
C ALA A 83 -28.51 15.93 -8.56
N PRO A 84 -29.05 17.12 -8.89
CA PRO A 84 -30.42 17.45 -8.59
C PRO A 84 -31.23 17.53 -9.89
N VAL A 85 -32.19 16.59 -9.94
CA VAL A 85 -33.53 16.66 -10.51
C VAL A 85 -34.03 18.07 -10.86
N GLU A 86 -34.71 18.15 -12.02
CA GLU A 86 -35.44 19.27 -12.61
C GLU A 86 -36.39 20.03 -11.68
N ILE A 87 -36.44 21.37 -11.80
CA ILE A 87 -37.64 22.20 -11.57
C ILE A 87 -37.64 23.41 -12.53
N ALA A 88 -38.64 23.40 -13.42
CA ALA A 88 -39.51 24.48 -13.91
C ALA A 88 -39.00 25.69 -14.73
N SER A 89 -39.74 25.83 -15.85
CA SER A 89 -40.36 27.03 -16.43
C SER A 89 -39.53 28.01 -17.25
N GLU A 90 -39.81 27.94 -18.56
CA GLU A 90 -39.95 29.10 -19.45
C GLU A 90 -40.49 30.35 -18.74
N LYS A 91 -39.82 31.48 -18.96
CA LYS A 91 -40.48 32.74 -19.34
C LYS A 91 -39.45 33.75 -19.87
N SER A 92 -39.52 33.94 -21.19
CA SER A 92 -39.61 35.23 -21.91
C SER A 92 -38.69 36.39 -21.50
N GLU A 93 -37.95 36.83 -22.52
CA GLU A 93 -37.44 38.18 -22.76
C GLU A 93 -38.45 39.27 -22.35
N ASP A 94 -37.99 40.31 -21.66
CA ASP A 94 -38.39 41.72 -21.82
C ASP A 94 -37.48 42.62 -20.96
N GLY A 95 -37.03 43.74 -21.53
CA GLY A 95 -35.82 44.46 -21.14
C GLY A 95 -35.94 45.62 -20.14
N LEU A 96 -34.77 46.24 -19.92
CA LEU A 96 -34.42 47.58 -19.42
C LEU A 96 -32.92 47.44 -19.05
N ILE A 97 -31.92 48.16 -19.58
CA ILE A 97 -31.76 49.49 -20.18
C ILE A 97 -30.69 49.37 -21.27
#